data_AF-A0A7Y4R1P4-F1
#
_entry.id   AF-A0A7Y4R1P4-F1
#
_cell.length_a   1.000
_cell.length_b   1.000
_cell.length_c   1.000
_cell.angle_alpha   90.00
_cell.angle_beta   90.00
_cell.angle_gamma   90.00
#
_symmetry.space_group_name_H-M   'P 1'
#
loop_
_entity.id
_entity.type
_entity.pdbx_description
1 polymer ?
#
loop_
_entity_poly.entity_id
_entity_poly.type
_entity_poly.pdbx_seq_one_letter_code
_entity_poly.pdbx_strand_id
1 'polypeptide(L)'
;MKMRIYLSYRNSIKRLLVILLLCWIGGKSMDAIAQTYPVSATLQLTPPYSVYLSDYTVNDQMKLHLLLRDLNEPSYQVRLSLVLEGVGIRIETNPNMVPPPIFIEGGIPTTLSAEHLQRQIRYR
;
A
#
# COMPACT_ATOMS: atom_id res chain seq x y z
N MET A 1 -14.04 31.20 -59.01
CA MET A 1 -12.63 30.81 -58.79
C MET A 1 -12.60 29.68 -57.77
N LYS A 2 -12.29 28.44 -58.18
CA LYS A 2 -12.44 27.23 -57.34
C LYS A 2 -11.05 26.61 -57.13
N MET A 3 -10.42 26.91 -55.99
CA MET A 3 -9.11 26.38 -55.60
C MET A 3 -9.31 24.95 -55.05
N ARG A 4 -8.69 23.94 -55.66
CA ARG A 4 -8.66 22.56 -55.16
C ARG A 4 -7.27 22.26 -54.59
N ILE A 5 -7.20 22.08 -53.28
CA ILE A 5 -5.98 21.74 -52.54
C ILE A 5 -5.81 20.22 -52.62
N TYR A 6 -4.86 19.75 -53.44
CA TYR A 6 -4.44 18.36 -53.44
C TYR A 6 -3.31 18.21 -52.41
N LEU A 7 -3.67 18.04 -51.13
CA LEU A 7 -2.70 17.59 -50.13
C LEU A 7 -2.11 16.26 -50.60
N SER A 8 -0.79 16.13 -50.51
CA SER A 8 0.04 15.00 -50.96
C SER A 8 -0.36 13.66 -50.30
N TYR A 9 -1.51 13.12 -50.71
CA TYR A 9 -2.21 11.97 -50.12
C TYR A 9 -1.33 10.71 -50.07
N ARG A 10 -0.53 10.50 -51.12
CA ARG A 10 0.39 9.35 -51.24
C ARG A 10 1.48 9.35 -50.17
N ASN A 11 1.97 10.51 -49.76
CA ASN A 11 3.05 10.61 -48.76
C ASN A 11 2.48 10.57 -47.33
N SER A 12 1.26 11.07 -47.12
CA SER A 12 0.56 11.00 -45.83
C SER A 12 0.16 9.58 -45.43
N ILE A 13 -0.28 8.74 -46.39
CA ILE A 13 -0.58 7.32 -46.11
C ILE A 13 0.67 6.54 -45.72
N LYS A 14 1.79 6.75 -46.43
CA LYS A 14 3.05 6.07 -46.09
C LYS A 14 3.54 6.45 -44.70
N ARG A 15 3.40 7.73 -44.31
CA ARG A 15 3.71 8.19 -42.96
C ARG A 15 2.81 7.55 -41.91
N LEU A 16 1.51 7.45 -42.17
CA LEU A 16 0.57 6.75 -41.28
C LEU A 16 0.93 5.28 -41.12
N LEU A 17 1.26 4.56 -42.20
CA LEU A 17 1.67 3.16 -42.14
C LEU A 17 2.97 2.96 -41.36
N VAL A 18 3.95 3.86 -41.51
CA VAL A 18 5.21 3.82 -40.75
C VAL A 18 4.97 4.06 -39.27
N ILE A 19 4.10 5.01 -38.90
CA ILE A 19 3.73 5.27 -37.50
C ILE A 19 2.99 4.06 -36.90
N LEU A 20 2.10 3.43 -37.66
CA LEU A 20 1.36 2.24 -37.22
C LEU A 20 2.29 1.05 -37.00
N LEU A 21 3.29 0.87 -37.89
CA LEU A 21 4.31 -0.15 -37.77
C LEU A 21 5.26 0.09 -36.59
N LEU A 22 5.66 1.35 -36.34
CA LEU A 22 6.43 1.73 -35.15
C LEU A 22 5.66 1.49 -33.85
N CYS A 23 4.35 1.77 -33.82
CA CYS A 23 3.50 1.53 -32.66
C CYS A 23 3.31 0.02 -32.38
N TRP A 24 3.27 -0.80 -33.43
CA TRP A 24 3.16 -2.25 -33.31
C TRP A 24 4.45 -2.89 -32.75
N ILE A 25 5.62 -2.35 -33.09
CA ILE A 25 6.92 -2.83 -32.60
C ILE A 25 7.18 -2.34 -31.16
N GLY A 26 6.77 -1.10 -30.84
CA GLY A 26 6.97 -0.47 -29.53
C GLY A 26 5.97 -0.87 -28.45
N GLY A 27 4.88 -1.56 -28.80
CA GLY A 27 3.86 -2.05 -27.87
C GLY A 27 4.32 -3.25 -27.06
N LYS A 28 5.41 -3.12 -26.31
CA LYS A 28 5.74 -4.08 -25.24
C LYS A 28 4.99 -3.62 -24.00
N SER A 29 4.06 -4.45 -23.54
CA SER A 29 3.29 -4.25 -22.32
C SER A 29 4.26 -3.90 -21.20
N MET A 30 4.10 -2.71 -20.63
CA MET A 30 4.77 -2.36 -19.40
C MET A 30 4.14 -3.24 -18.33
N ASP A 31 4.80 -4.36 -17.98
CA ASP A 31 4.46 -5.11 -16.79
C ASP A 31 4.72 -4.19 -15.60
N ALA A 32 3.67 -3.50 -15.16
CA ALA A 32 3.71 -2.74 -13.93
C ALA A 32 4.04 -3.74 -12.83
N ILE A 33 5.22 -3.62 -12.23
CA ILE A 33 5.64 -4.41 -11.08
C ILE A 33 4.73 -4.00 -9.92
N ALA A 34 3.59 -4.68 -9.78
CA ALA A 34 2.74 -4.56 -8.62
C ALA A 34 3.48 -5.21 -7.44
N GLN A 35 4.01 -4.38 -6.54
CA GLN A 35 4.70 -4.85 -5.34
C GLN A 35 3.70 -5.59 -4.46
N THR A 36 3.78 -6.93 -4.45
CA THR A 36 2.97 -7.77 -3.58
C THR A 36 3.79 -8.09 -2.34
N TYR A 37 3.42 -7.49 -1.22
CA TYR A 37 4.04 -7.82 0.06
C TYR A 37 3.41 -9.11 0.63
N PRO A 38 4.22 -10.00 1.25
CA PRO A 38 3.72 -11.27 1.78
C PRO A 38 2.76 -11.06 2.96
N VAL A 39 2.88 -9.95 3.68
CA VAL A 39 2.04 -9.61 4.84
C VAL A 39 1.17 -8.40 4.51
N SER A 40 -0.13 -8.55 4.75
CA SER A 40 -1.11 -7.46 4.66
C SER A 40 -1.51 -7.02 6.06
N ALA A 41 -1.50 -5.72 6.32
CA ALA A 41 -1.93 -5.12 7.58
C ALA A 41 -3.09 -4.16 7.33
N THR A 42 -4.22 -4.36 8.02
CA THR A 42 -5.41 -3.51 7.90
C THR A 42 -5.76 -2.97 9.28
N LEU A 43 -5.81 -1.65 9.40
CA LEU A 43 -6.20 -0.99 10.64
C LEU A 43 -7.69 -0.64 10.59
N GLN A 44 -8.44 -1.11 11.57
CA GLN A 44 -9.85 -0.78 11.77
C GLN A 44 -9.99 0.09 13.02
N LEU A 45 -10.53 1.30 12.84
CA LEU A 45 -10.83 2.25 13.91
C LEU A 45 -12.34 2.44 14.02
N THR A 46 -12.88 2.31 15.22
CA THR A 46 -14.29 2.60 15.51
C THR A 46 -14.41 3.98 16.17
N PRO A 47 -15.36 4.83 15.75
CA PRO A 47 -15.60 6.12 16.40
C PRO A 47 -16.03 5.97 17.87
N PRO A 48 -15.80 6.99 18.72
CA PRO A 48 -15.11 8.26 18.47
C PRO A 48 -13.59 8.12 18.25
N TYR A 49 -13.04 8.92 17.34
CA TYR A 49 -11.59 8.97 17.12
C TYR A 49 -10.93 9.84 18.20
N SER A 50 -9.95 9.27 18.91
CA SER A 50 -9.13 10.03 19.84
C SER A 50 -7.78 10.40 19.23
N VAL A 51 -7.20 11.45 19.76
CA VAL A 51 -5.84 11.91 19.47
C VAL A 51 -4.81 10.99 20.14
N TYR A 52 -5.19 10.32 21.24
CA TYR A 52 -4.28 9.50 22.04
C TYR A 52 -4.48 8.02 21.79
N LEU A 53 -3.38 7.29 21.63
CA LEU A 53 -3.44 5.83 21.47
C LEU A 53 -4.01 5.12 22.71
N SER A 54 -3.76 5.68 23.90
CA SER A 54 -4.28 5.14 25.17
C SER A 54 -5.80 5.05 25.19
N ASP A 55 -6.50 5.98 24.54
CA ASP A 55 -7.96 6.02 24.57
C ASP A 55 -8.56 4.88 23.72
N TYR A 56 -7.83 4.47 22.68
CA TYR A 56 -8.18 3.30 21.89
C TYR A 56 -7.97 1.98 22.64
N THR A 57 -7.08 1.93 23.65
CA THR A 57 -6.90 0.74 24.50
C THR A 57 -8.06 0.53 25.47
N VAL A 58 -8.64 1.61 25.99
CA VAL A 58 -9.70 1.54 27.01
C VAL A 58 -11.01 1.03 26.40
N ASN A 59 -11.29 1.40 25.14
CA ASN A 59 -12.58 1.17 24.50
C ASN A 59 -12.56 0.09 23.41
N ASP A 60 -11.46 -0.66 23.25
CA ASP A 60 -11.27 -1.64 22.15
C ASP A 60 -11.59 -1.05 20.76
N GLN A 61 -11.31 0.24 20.59
CA GLN A 61 -11.71 1.02 19.42
C GLN A 61 -10.77 0.89 18.24
N MET A 62 -9.65 0.18 18.41
CA MET A 62 -8.63 0.00 17.39
C MET A 62 -8.22 -1.46 17.32
N LYS A 63 -8.40 -2.04 16.13
CA LYS A 63 -8.02 -3.42 15.81
C LYS A 63 -7.11 -3.42 14.59
N LEU A 64 -5.99 -4.11 14.71
CA LEU A 64 -5.07 -4.32 13.60
C LEU A 64 -5.18 -5.77 13.14
N HIS A 65 -5.64 -5.96 11.91
CA HIS A 65 -5.73 -7.27 11.27
C HIS A 65 -4.49 -7.51 10.42
N LEU A 66 -3.75 -8.56 10.74
CA LEU A 66 -2.59 -9.02 10.00
C LEU A 66 -2.94 -10.30 9.26
N LEU A 67 -2.58 -10.40 7.99
CA LEU A 67 -2.77 -11.59 7.19
C LEU A 67 -1.50 -11.91 6.42
N LEU A 68 -0.95 -13.10 6.65
CA LEU A 68 0.11 -13.66 5.80
C LEU A 68 -0.55 -14.22 4.53
N ARG A 69 -0.33 -13.54 3.41
CA ARG A 69 -0.84 -13.91 2.08
C ARG A 69 -0.01 -14.98 1.41
N ASP A 70 1.25 -15.12 1.82
CA ASP A 70 2.14 -16.15 1.30
C ASP A 70 1.89 -17.47 2.03
N LEU A 71 1.24 -18.42 1.34
CA LEU A 71 0.91 -19.74 1.88
C LEU A 71 2.09 -20.72 1.80
N ASN A 72 3.21 -20.33 1.19
CA ASN A 72 4.40 -21.19 1.12
C ASN A 72 5.12 -21.25 2.47
N GLU A 73 4.93 -20.24 3.33
CA GLU A 73 5.56 -20.16 4.64
C GLU A 73 4.51 -20.35 5.74
N PRO A 74 4.65 -21.37 6.61
CA PRO A 74 3.63 -21.69 7.61
C PRO A 74 3.54 -20.66 8.73
N SER A 75 4.66 -20.05 9.11
CA SER A 75 4.72 -19.00 10.12
C SER A 75 5.75 -17.94 9.74
N TYR A 76 5.38 -16.68 9.95
CA TYR A 76 6.25 -15.54 9.65
C TYR A 76 6.39 -14.66 10.88
N GLN A 77 7.61 -14.19 11.14
CA GLN A 77 7.89 -13.26 12.23
C GLN A 77 7.84 -11.83 11.71
N VAL A 78 6.94 -11.02 12.27
CA VAL A 78 6.80 -9.60 11.93
C VAL A 78 7.13 -8.69 13.10
N ARG A 79 7.55 -7.47 12.76
CA ARG A 79 7.65 -6.33 13.69
C ARG A 79 6.73 -5.24 13.18
N LEU A 80 6.07 -4.57 14.11
CA LEU A 80 5.16 -3.48 13.79
C LEU A 80 5.87 -2.15 13.99
N SER A 81 5.67 -1.26 13.02
CA SER A 81 6.03 0.14 13.12
C SER A 81 4.80 0.94 12.75
N LEU A 82 4.34 1.77 13.69
CA LEU A 82 3.17 2.62 13.54
C LEU A 82 3.62 4.08 13.58
N VAL A 83 3.10 4.87 12.66
CA VAL A 83 3.18 6.33 12.70
C VAL A 83 1.75 6.84 12.56
N LEU A 84 1.28 7.54 13.59
CA LEU A 84 -0.01 8.23 13.61
C LEU A 84 0.25 9.72 13.52
N GLU A 85 -0.30 10.36 12.51
CA GLU A 85 -0.20 11.80 12.29
C GLU A 85 -1.60 12.43 12.48
N GLY A 86 -1.71 13.35 13.43
CA GLY A 86 -2.93 14.09 13.74
C GLY A 86 -2.73 15.60 13.66
N VAL A 87 -3.74 16.37 14.05
CA VAL A 87 -3.68 17.84 14.08
C VAL A 87 -2.71 18.29 15.18
N GLY A 88 -1.44 18.49 14.81
CA GLY A 88 -0.39 19.01 15.70
C GLY A 88 0.30 17.96 16.59
N ILE A 89 0.01 16.67 16.43
CA ILE A 89 0.65 15.59 17.18
C ILE A 89 1.11 14.48 16.23
N ARG A 90 2.29 13.92 16.51
CA ARG A 90 2.86 12.77 15.80
C ARG A 90 3.21 11.71 16.83
N ILE A 91 2.51 10.59 16.77
CA ILE A 91 2.77 9.44 17.64
C ILE A 91 3.48 8.39 16.80
N GLU A 92 4.67 7.98 17.22
CA GLU A 92 5.45 6.97 16.51
C GLU A 92 5.93 5.86 17.45
N THR A 93 6.02 4.64 16.90
CA THR A 93 6.70 3.53 17.58
C THR A 93 8.17 3.89 17.79
N ASN A 94 8.71 3.62 18.97
CA ASN A 94 10.10 3.96 19.29
C ASN A 94 11.06 3.15 18.39
N PRO A 95 11.86 3.78 17.51
CA PRO A 95 12.74 3.06 16.59
C PRO A 95 13.89 2.34 17.30
N ASN A 96 14.24 2.77 18.52
CA ASN A 96 15.29 2.15 19.33
C ASN A 96 14.78 1.00 20.20
N MET A 97 13.46 0.78 20.26
CA MET A 97 12.90 -0.33 21.00
C MET A 97 12.78 -1.53 20.05
N VAL A 98 13.34 -2.66 20.44
CA VAL A 98 13.16 -3.93 19.71
C VAL A 98 12.03 -4.70 20.40
N PRO A 99 10.79 -4.61 19.91
CA PRO A 99 9.70 -5.37 20.50
C PRO A 99 9.89 -6.87 20.29
N PRO A 100 9.26 -7.71 21.13
CA PRO A 100 9.22 -9.14 20.88
C PRO A 100 8.60 -9.45 19.50
N PRO A 101 9.05 -10.53 18.85
CA PRO A 101 8.47 -11.06 17.62
C PRO A 101 6.94 -11.21 17.75
N ILE A 102 6.19 -10.87 16.69
CA ILE A 102 4.81 -11.35 16.55
C ILE A 102 4.83 -12.44 15.48
N PHE A 103 4.35 -13.62 15.84
CA PHE A 103 4.21 -14.75 14.93
C PHE A 103 2.82 -14.67 14.28
N ILE A 104 2.81 -14.69 12.96
CA ILE A 104 1.58 -14.78 12.16
C ILE A 104 1.61 -16.07 11.36
N GLU A 105 0.47 -16.76 11.30
CA GLU A 105 0.35 -18.02 10.55
C GLU A 105 -0.19 -17.76 9.14
N GLY A 106 0.24 -18.61 8.20
CA GLY A 106 -0.19 -18.57 6.80
C GLY A 106 -1.70 -18.75 6.66
N GLY A 107 -2.37 -17.81 5.98
CA GLY A 107 -3.80 -17.91 5.68
C GLY A 107 -4.76 -17.65 6.85
N ILE A 108 -4.26 -17.41 8.06
CA ILE A 108 -5.09 -17.11 9.24
C ILE A 108 -4.96 -15.64 9.62
N PRO A 109 -6.05 -14.85 9.63
CA PRO A 109 -6.00 -13.46 10.05
C PRO A 109 -5.73 -13.36 11.56
N THR A 110 -4.61 -12.75 11.93
CA THR A 110 -4.24 -12.47 13.31
C THR A 110 -4.73 -11.07 13.68
N THR A 111 -5.48 -10.93 14.77
CA THR A 111 -5.96 -9.62 15.24
C THR A 111 -5.17 -9.17 16.45
N LEU A 112 -4.65 -7.94 16.40
CA LEU A 112 -3.94 -7.31 17.49
C LEU A 112 -4.76 -6.15 18.04
N SER A 113 -4.85 -6.09 19.36
CA SER A 113 -5.51 -5.01 20.08
C SER A 113 -4.61 -3.79 20.21
N ALA A 114 -5.22 -2.64 20.50
CA ALA A 114 -4.52 -1.39 20.74
C ALA A 114 -3.47 -1.49 21.88
N GLU A 115 -3.70 -2.35 22.88
CA GLU A 115 -2.80 -2.54 24.02
C GLU A 115 -1.40 -3.02 23.59
N HIS A 116 -1.35 -3.95 22.63
CA HIS A 116 -0.10 -4.45 22.07
C HIS A 116 0.72 -3.35 21.38
N LEU A 117 0.03 -2.38 20.76
CA LEU A 117 0.66 -1.25 20.09
C LEU A 117 1.10 -0.18 21.10
N GLN A 118 0.26 0.11 22.10
CA GLN A 118 0.52 1.10 23.15
C GLN A 118 1.85 0.84 23.87
N ARG A 119 2.16 -0.43 24.15
CA ARG A 119 3.40 -0.82 24.82
C ARG A 119 4.68 -0.44 24.04
N GLN A 120 4.57 -0.21 22.74
CA GLN A 120 5.72 0.01 21.85
C GLN A 120 5.96 1.49 21.49
N ILE A 121 5.10 2.39 21.95
CA ILE A 121 5.04 3.77 21.48
C ILE A 121 5.69 4.76 22.44
N ARG A 122 6.29 5.80 21.86
CA ARG A 122 6.83 6.96 22.59
C ARG A 122 6.08 8.21 22.12
N TYR A 123 5.56 8.99 23.05
CA TYR A 123 4.98 10.31 22.76
C TYR A 123 6.10 11.33 22.58
N ARG A 124 6.00 12.17 21.56
CA ARG A 124 6.92 13.29 21.30
C ARG A 124 6.15 14.56 21.01
#